data_AF-A0A5B8CGU1-F1
#
_entry.id   AF-A0A5B8CGU1-F1
#
_cell.length_a   1.000
_cell.length_b   1.000
_cell.length_c   1.000
_cell.angle_alpha   90.00
_cell.angle_beta   90.00
_cell.angle_gamma   90.00
#
_symmetry.space_group_name_H-M   'P 1'
#
loop_
_entity.id
_entity.type
_entity.pdbx_description
1 polymer ?
#
loop_
_entity_poly.entity_id
_entity_poly.type
_entity_poly.pdbx_seq_one_letter_code
_entity_poly.pdbx_strand_id
1 'polypeptide(L)'
;MLGMTRVDDDILALHLEVALSTAPPSLLSGLVDPDRRQRHEAIGEIMRQLVERLRCFDILGESAIMRSACQPSLFPRDIGPLG
;
A
#
# COMPACT_ATOMS: atom_id res chain seq x y z
N MET A 1 -12.86 -0.88 -24.66
CA MET A 1 -12.12 -1.40 -23.49
C MET A 1 -10.90 -0.50 -23.30
N LEU A 2 -10.94 0.44 -22.35
CA LEU A 2 -9.76 1.23 -22.02
C LEU A 2 -8.75 0.28 -21.37
N GLY A 3 -7.64 0.02 -22.06
CA GLY A 3 -6.54 -0.77 -21.54
C GLY A 3 -5.96 -0.06 -20.33
N MET A 4 -6.15 -0.64 -19.16
CA MET A 4 -5.54 -0.18 -17.91
C MET A 4 -4.02 -0.21 -18.11
N THR A 5 -3.40 0.97 -18.12
CA THR A 5 -1.95 1.12 -18.33
C THR A 5 -1.22 0.59 -17.09
N ARG A 6 -0.64 -0.61 -17.22
CA ARG A 6 0.31 -1.16 -16.24
C ARG A 6 1.43 -0.15 -16.00
N VAL A 7 1.72 0.15 -14.74
CA VAL A 7 2.90 0.92 -14.35
C VAL A 7 4.10 0.00 -14.42
N ASP A 8 5.09 0.38 -15.23
CA ASP A 8 6.38 -0.29 -15.29
C ASP A 8 7.16 -0.05 -13.98
N ASP A 9 7.92 -1.03 -13.51
CA ASP A 9 8.67 -0.93 -12.25
C ASP A 9 9.67 0.24 -12.27
N ASP A 10 10.25 0.58 -13.43
CA ASP A 10 11.16 1.73 -13.57
C ASP A 10 10.40 3.07 -13.41
N ILE A 11 9.16 3.12 -13.91
CA ILE A 11 8.29 4.30 -13.75
C ILE A 11 7.86 4.44 -12.28
N LEU A 12 7.53 3.33 -11.62
CA LEU A 12 7.20 3.31 -10.20
C LEU A 12 8.39 3.76 -9.35
N ALA A 13 9.59 3.24 -9.65
CA ALA A 13 10.83 3.61 -8.96
C ALA A 13 11.13 5.10 -9.10
N LEU A 14 10.99 5.66 -10.31
CA LEU A 14 11.15 7.10 -10.54
C LEU A 14 10.17 7.93 -9.71
N HIS A 15 8.90 7.55 -9.66
CA HIS A 15 7.90 8.28 -8.87
C HIS A 15 8.14 8.16 -7.37
N LEU A 16 8.62 7.01 -6.90
CA LEU A 16 9.05 6.81 -5.51
C LEU A 16 10.25 7.70 -5.16
N GLU A 17 11.27 7.72 -6.02
CA GLU A 17 12.45 8.56 -5.84
C GLU A 17 12.09 10.04 -5.77
N VAL A 18 11.23 10.52 -6.66
CA VAL A 18 10.74 11.90 -6.65
C VAL A 18 9.90 12.18 -5.39
N ALA A 19 9.03 11.26 -4.96
CA ALA A 19 8.26 11.42 -3.73
C ALA A 19 9.17 11.52 -2.50
N LEU A 20 10.18 10.65 -2.39
CA LEU A 20 11.15 10.69 -1.30
C LEU A 20 12.04 11.94 -1.34
N SER A 21 12.46 12.37 -2.54
CA SER A 21 13.30 13.56 -2.71
C SER A 21 12.56 14.86 -2.41
N THR A 22 11.24 14.88 -2.58
CA THR A 22 10.38 16.03 -2.28
C THR A 22 9.74 15.96 -0.90
N ALA A 23 9.87 14.84 -0.19
CA ALA A 23 9.30 14.65 1.13
C ALA A 23 10.00 15.56 2.16
N PRO A 24 9.23 16.13 3.11
CA PRO A 24 9.80 16.94 4.17
C PRO A 24 10.69 16.07 5.10
N PRO A 25 11.77 16.62 5.65
CA PRO A 25 12.72 15.88 6.48
C PRO A 25 12.09 15.29 7.75
N SER A 26 11.02 15.90 8.26
CA SER A 26 10.22 15.39 9.37
C SER A 26 9.53 14.06 9.03
N LEU A 27 9.08 13.91 7.78
CA LEU A 27 8.42 12.70 7.29
C LEU A 27 9.45 11.59 7.05
N LEU A 28 10.61 11.94 6.49
CA LEU A 28 11.73 10.99 6.34
C LEU A 28 12.26 10.51 7.70
N SER A 29 12.27 11.39 8.70
CA SER A 29 12.60 11.02 10.08
C SER A 29 11.55 10.07 10.66
N GLY A 30 10.27 10.29 10.38
CA GLY A 30 9.18 9.40 10.77
C GLY A 30 9.30 7.98 10.21
N LEU A 31 9.87 7.81 9.01
CA LEU A 31 10.13 6.47 8.43
C LEU A 31 11.17 5.66 9.22
N VAL A 32 12.15 6.34 9.82
CA VAL A 32 13.23 5.71 10.61
C VAL A 32 12.86 5.64 12.09
N ASP A 33 11.74 6.24 12.48
CA ASP A 33 11.30 6.31 13.87
C ASP A 33 11.04 4.90 14.45
N PRO A 34 11.55 4.58 15.66
CA PRO A 34 11.28 3.31 16.31
C PRO A 34 9.79 3.11 16.66
N ASP A 35 9.02 4.19 16.81
CA ASP A 35 7.57 4.13 17.03
C ASP A 35 6.86 3.65 15.76
N ARG A 36 6.21 2.49 15.90
CA ARG A 36 5.44 1.86 14.82
C ARG A 36 4.31 2.75 14.31
N ARG A 37 3.66 3.55 15.18
CA ARG A 37 2.56 4.44 14.80
C ARG A 37 3.06 5.58 13.93
N GLN A 38 4.11 6.25 14.40
CA GLN A 38 4.72 7.37 13.69
C GLN A 38 5.30 6.94 12.34
N ARG A 39 5.90 5.75 12.28
CA ARG A 39 6.33 5.13 11.03
C ARG A 39 5.16 4.83 10.10
N HIS A 40 4.06 4.31 10.63
CA HIS A 40 2.89 3.99 9.82
C HIS A 40 2.22 5.24 9.23
N GLU A 41 2.17 6.33 10.01
CA GLU A 41 1.70 7.63 9.54
C GLU A 41 2.58 8.19 8.43
N ALA A 42 3.91 8.14 8.60
CA ALA A 42 4.87 8.58 7.57
C ALA A 42 4.74 7.75 6.28
N ILE A 43 4.59 6.44 6.39
CA ILE A 43 4.32 5.55 5.23
C ILE A 43 3.00 5.93 4.55
N GLY A 44 1.94 6.17 5.33
CA GLY A 44 0.64 6.56 4.80
C GLY A 44 0.68 7.85 4.00
N GLU A 45 1.42 8.85 4.48
CA GLU A 45 1.57 10.13 3.79
C GLU A 45 2.38 10.00 2.49
N ILE A 46 3.45 9.20 2.47
CA ILE A 46 4.18 8.88 1.21
C ILE A 46 3.28 8.15 0.22
N MET A 47 2.53 7.16 0.69
CA MET A 47 1.60 6.43 -0.16
C MET A 47 0.55 7.36 -0.76
N ARG A 48 0.03 8.32 0.02
CA ARG A 48 -0.92 9.31 -0.50
C ARG A 48 -0.31 10.16 -1.59
N GLN A 49 0.92 10.66 -1.39
CA GLN A 49 1.64 11.42 -2.42
C GLN A 49 1.93 10.59 -3.67
N LEU A 50 2.26 9.32 -3.49
CA LEU A 50 2.51 8.39 -4.59
C LEU A 50 1.22 8.15 -5.39
N VAL A 51 0.09 7.94 -4.71
CA VAL A 51 -1.23 7.76 -5.34
C VAL A 51 -1.68 9.03 -6.05
N GLU A 52 -1.43 10.22 -5.52
CA GLU A 52 -1.73 11.47 -6.22
C GLU A 52 -0.91 11.63 -7.50
N ARG A 53 0.38 11.26 -7.45
CA ARG A 53 1.28 11.29 -8.62
C ARG A 53 0.95 10.21 -9.64
N LEU A 54 0.58 9.04 -9.15
CA LEU A 54 0.19 7.89 -9.95
C LEU A 54 -1.30 7.90 -10.28
N ARG A 55 -2.05 8.96 -9.97
CA ARG A 55 -3.51 9.03 -10.18
C ARG A 55 -3.94 8.89 -11.65
N CYS A 56 -3.00 9.03 -12.58
CA CYS A 56 -3.18 8.75 -14.00
C CYS A 56 -2.89 7.29 -14.40
N PHE A 57 -2.51 6.44 -13.45
CA PHE A 57 -2.08 5.06 -13.67
C PHE A 57 -2.80 4.08 -12.72
N ASP A 58 -3.23 2.94 -13.25
CA ASP A 58 -3.77 1.85 -12.44
C ASP A 58 -2.62 0.98 -11.89
N ILE A 59 -2.39 1.05 -10.57
CA ILE A 59 -1.36 0.26 -9.88
C ILE A 59 -1.92 -1.14 -9.59
N LEU A 60 -1.72 -2.08 -10.51
CA LEU A 60 -2.00 -3.50 -10.27
C LEU A 60 -0.75 -4.19 -9.76
N GLY A 61 -0.58 -4.23 -8.44
CA GLY A 61 0.49 -5.02 -7.82
C GLY A 61 0.25 -6.51 -8.04
N GLU A 62 1.25 -7.23 -8.55
CA GLU A 62 1.25 -8.70 -8.61
C GLU A 62 1.40 -9.27 -7.19
N SER A 63 0.38 -9.09 -6.35
CA SER A 63 0.42 -9.54 -4.96
C SER A 63 -0.94 -9.85 -4.34
N ALA A 64 -1.97 -10.06 -5.17
CA ALA A 64 -3.28 -10.54 -4.73
C ALA A 64 -3.58 -12.01 -5.11
N ILE A 65 -2.82 -12.60 -6.05
CA ILE A 65 -3.06 -13.99 -6.47
C ILE A 65 -2.43 -14.99 -5.46
N MET A 66 -1.43 -14.58 -4.67
CA MET A 66 -0.81 -15.46 -3.65
C MET A 66 -1.20 -15.20 -2.19
N ARG A 67 -1.94 -14.14 -1.85
CA ARG A 67 -2.33 -13.85 -0.44
C ARG A 67 -3.79 -14.14 -0.09
N SER A 68 -4.60 -14.53 -1.06
CA SER A 68 -6.00 -14.93 -0.82
C SER A 68 -6.21 -16.45 -0.79
N ALA A 69 -5.13 -17.23 -0.84
CA ALA A 69 -5.18 -18.66 -0.51
C ALA A 69 -4.98 -18.82 1.00
N CYS A 70 -6.04 -19.26 1.69
CA CYS A 70 -6.02 -19.75 3.08
C CYS A 70 -5.64 -18.74 4.17
N GLN A 71 -6.60 -17.93 4.61
CA GLN A 71 -6.75 -17.72 6.06
C GLN A 71 -7.98 -18.48 6.53
N PRO A 72 -7.84 -19.63 7.21
CA PRO A 72 -8.99 -20.30 7.82
C PRO A 72 -9.57 -19.37 8.88
N SER A 73 -10.88 -19.12 8.77
CA SER A 73 -11.68 -18.39 9.75
C SER A 73 -11.38 -18.88 11.17
N LEU A 74 -10.96 -17.97 12.06
CA LEU A 74 -10.80 -18.23 13.50
C LEU A 74 -12.14 -18.38 14.25
N PHE A 75 -13.27 -18.28 13.54
CA PHE A 75 -14.60 -18.49 14.10
C PHE A 75 -15.14 -19.86 13.67
N PRO A 76 -15.44 -20.76 14.62
CA PRO A 76 -16.19 -21.98 14.34
C PRO A 76 -17.56 -21.61 13.79
N ARG A 77 -17.82 -21.97 12.54
CA ARG A 77 -19.10 -21.74 11.85
C ARG A 77 -20.13 -22.81 12.23
N ASP A 78 -20.22 -23.15 13.52
CA ASP A 78 -21.12 -24.21 13.98
C ASP A 78 -21.68 -23.94 15.39
N ILE A 79 -22.34 -22.78 15.54
CA ILE A 79 -23.37 -22.60 16.57
C ILE A 79 -24.68 -22.49 15.82
N GLY A 80 -25.36 -23.62 15.65
CA GLY A 80 -26.76 -23.66 15.23
C GLY A 80 -27.66 -22.93 16.25
N PRO A 81 -28.88 -22.53 15.87
CA PRO A 81 -29.76 -21.79 16.74
C PRO A 81 -30.13 -22.62 17.97
N LEU A 82 -29.79 -22.13 19.16
CA LEU A 82 -30.44 -22.53 20.40
C LEU A 82 -31.81 -21.84 20.41
N GLY A 83 -32.83 -22.56 19.95
CA GLY A 83 -34.24 -22.15 19.97
C GLY A 83 -35.13 -23.36 19.87
#